data_AF-A0A2V8BZ79-F1
#
_entry.id   AF-A0A2V8BZ79-F1
#
_cell.length_a   1.000
_cell.length_b   1.000
_cell.length_c   1.000
_cell.angle_alpha   90.00
_cell.angle_beta   90.00
_cell.angle_gamma   90.00
#
_symmetry.space_group_name_H-M   'P 1'
#
loop_
_entity.id
_entity.type
_entity.pdbx_description
1 polymer ?
#
loop_
_entity_poly.entity_id
_entity_poly.type
_entity_poly.pdbx_seq_one_letter_code
_entity_poly.pdbx_strand_id
1 'polypeptide(L)'
;MSPDGRRVAFIRTAIVEVENRRQSELWIVAADGSVPARRISDPSLNASGPRWSPDGQVLAFTGRRRGAAASDDEGGSIWFLRADRLDEPASRLSTRPTRSA
;
A
#
# COMPACT_ATOMS: atom_id res chain seq x y z
N MET A 1 -9.71 5.76 -7.66
CA MET A 1 -10.09 4.67 -8.60
C MET A 1 -9.02 4.58 -9.68
N SER A 2 -8.76 3.40 -10.24
CA SER A 2 -7.87 3.24 -11.40
C SER A 2 -8.51 3.84 -12.65
N PRO A 3 -7.71 4.26 -13.66
CA PRO A 3 -8.24 4.88 -14.88
C PRO A 3 -9.19 3.98 -15.68
N ASP A 4 -8.96 2.66 -15.65
CA ASP A 4 -9.81 1.64 -16.29
C ASP A 4 -11.08 1.30 -15.48
N GLY A 5 -11.26 1.92 -14.31
CA GLY A 5 -12.40 1.69 -13.41
C GLY A 5 -12.40 0.34 -12.69
N ARG A 6 -11.43 -0.55 -12.95
CA ARG A 6 -11.45 -1.92 -12.41
C ARG A 6 -11.09 -2.01 -10.93
N ARG A 7 -10.38 -1.02 -10.39
CA ARG A 7 -9.80 -1.08 -9.04
C ARG A 7 -10.04 0.21 -8.26
N VAL A 8 -10.24 0.05 -6.97
CA VAL A 8 -10.31 1.16 -6.01
C VAL A 8 -9.18 1.00 -5.01
N ALA A 9 -8.28 1.99 -4.97
CA ALA A 9 -7.27 2.13 -3.93
C ALA A 9 -7.76 3.15 -2.89
N PHE A 10 -7.65 2.80 -1.61
CA PHE A 10 -8.13 3.64 -0.51
C PHE A 10 -7.27 3.47 0.75
N ILE A 11 -7.37 4.43 1.65
CA ILE A 11 -6.70 4.37 2.96
C ILE A 11 -7.69 3.82 3.98
N ARG A 12 -7.27 2.78 4.72
CA ARG A 12 -7.96 2.30 5.90
C ARG A 12 -7.19 2.73 7.13
N THR A 13 -7.86 3.35 8.08
CA THR A 13 -7.28 3.67 9.38
C THR A 13 -7.59 2.53 10.35
N ALA A 14 -6.55 1.84 10.81
CA ALA A 14 -6.63 0.81 11.83
C ALA A 14 -6.15 1.36 13.19
N ILE A 15 -6.78 0.91 14.28
CA ILE A 15 -6.28 1.17 15.64
C ILE A 15 -5.39 0.00 16.02
N VAL A 16 -4.14 0.29 16.40
CA VAL A 16 -3.19 -0.68 16.93
C VAL A 16 -3.15 -0.51 18.43
N GLU A 17 -3.97 -1.28 19.14
CA GLU A 17 -4.24 -1.12 20.57
C GLU A 17 -3.00 -1.25 21.45
N VAL A 18 -2.17 -2.26 21.17
CA VAL A 18 -0.92 -2.55 21.92
C VAL A 18 0.01 -1.34 21.99
N GLU A 19 -0.10 -0.45 21.01
CA GLU A 19 0.77 0.72 20.86
C GLU A 19 0.03 2.03 21.03
N ASN A 20 -1.26 1.97 21.39
CA ASN A 20 -2.17 3.09 21.53
C ASN A 20 -2.05 4.10 20.37
N ARG A 21 -2.05 3.60 19.13
CA ARG A 21 -1.84 4.44 17.94
C ARG A 21 -2.80 4.10 16.81
N ARG A 22 -2.95 5.06 15.89
CA ARG A 22 -3.58 4.83 14.59
C ARG A 22 -2.53 4.47 13.55
N GLN A 23 -2.89 3.56 12.66
CA GLN A 23 -2.11 3.19 11.49
C GLN A 23 -2.92 3.46 10.23
N SER A 24 -2.33 4.18 9.27
CA SER A 24 -2.90 4.37 7.94
C SER A 24 -2.37 3.29 7.00
N GLU A 25 -3.27 2.47 6.49
CA GLU A 25 -2.96 1.33 5.63
C GLU A 25 -3.46 1.60 4.20
N LEU A 26 -2.68 1.23 3.19
CA LEU A 26 -3.13 1.27 1.80
C LEU A 26 -3.79 -0.06 1.45
N TRP A 27 -5.03 0.03 0.97
CA TRP A 27 -5.84 -1.10 0.56
C TRP A 27 -6.27 -0.97 -0.89
N ILE A 28 -6.52 -2.11 -1.52
CA ILE A 28 -7.12 -2.21 -2.87
C ILE A 28 -8.27 -3.19 -2.88
N VAL A 29 -9.27 -2.93 -3.71
CA VAL A 29 -10.42 -3.80 -3.96
C VAL A 29 -10.80 -3.76 -5.44
N ALA A 30 -11.34 -4.86 -5.96
CA ALA A 30 -11.96 -4.88 -7.27
C ALA A 30 -13.26 -4.06 -7.24
N ALA A 31 -13.48 -3.21 -8.24
CA ALA A 31 -14.62 -2.31 -8.25
C ALA A 31 -15.96 -3.05 -8.42
N ASP A 32 -15.93 -4.24 -9.01
CA ASP A 32 -17.08 -5.13 -9.18
C ASP A 32 -17.35 -6.03 -7.96
N GLY A 33 -16.50 -5.99 -6.94
CA GLY A 33 -16.60 -6.83 -5.74
C GLY A 33 -16.18 -8.29 -5.92
N SER A 34 -15.65 -8.67 -7.10
CA SER A 34 -15.22 -10.05 -7.39
C SER A 34 -14.05 -10.52 -6.52
N VAL A 35 -13.21 -9.59 -6.07
CA VAL A 35 -12.07 -9.83 -5.19
C VAL A 35 -12.20 -8.98 -3.93
N PRO A 36 -12.10 -9.58 -2.72
CA PRO A 36 -12.20 -8.83 -1.47
C PRO A 36 -11.07 -7.83 -1.32
N ALA A 37 -11.33 -6.78 -0.52
CA ALA A 37 -10.32 -5.77 -0.23
C ALA A 37 -9.11 -6.42 0.46
N ARG A 38 -7.90 -6.00 0.07
CA ARG A 38 -6.65 -6.45 0.69
C ARG A 38 -5.68 -5.31 0.93
N ARG A 39 -4.89 -5.43 2.00
CA ARG A 39 -3.78 -4.51 2.29
C ARG A 39 -2.65 -4.73 1.29
N ILE A 40 -2.07 -3.65 0.79
CA ILE A 40 -0.95 -3.67 -0.15
C ILE A 40 0.27 -2.88 0.33
N SER A 41 0.13 -2.00 1.33
CA SER A 41 1.29 -1.37 1.98
C SER A 41 1.91 -2.27 3.04
N ASP A 42 3.22 -2.10 3.25
CA ASP A 42 3.96 -2.75 4.32
C ASP A 42 3.41 -2.39 5.73
N PRO A 43 3.30 -3.36 6.67
CA PRO A 43 2.97 -3.17 8.09
C PRO A 43 3.77 -2.11 8.85
N SER A 44 5.01 -1.84 8.44
CA SER A 44 5.90 -0.86 9.07
C SER A 44 5.68 0.58 8.58
N LEU A 45 4.79 0.80 7.62
CA LEU A 45 4.51 2.12 7.04
C LEU A 45 3.14 2.66 7.46
N ASN A 46 3.07 3.98 7.55
CA ASN A 46 1.83 4.75 7.41
C ASN A 46 1.74 5.25 5.97
N ALA A 47 0.70 4.82 5.26
CA ALA A 47 0.45 5.17 3.88
C ALA A 47 -0.55 6.33 3.74
N SER A 48 -0.33 7.20 2.77
CA SER A 48 -1.25 8.29 2.42
C SER A 48 -1.17 8.67 0.94
N GLY A 49 -2.15 9.45 0.49
CA GLY A 49 -2.15 10.06 -0.85
C GLY A 49 -2.04 9.11 -2.04
N PRO A 50 -2.77 7.98 -2.12
CA PRO A 50 -2.67 7.09 -3.26
C PRO A 50 -3.13 7.78 -4.56
N ARG A 51 -2.35 7.59 -5.63
CA ARG A 51 -2.60 8.13 -6.97
C ARG A 51 -2.18 7.12 -8.04
N TRP A 52 -3.12 6.77 -8.92
CA TRP A 52 -2.82 5.96 -10.09
C TRP A 52 -2.13 6.80 -11.17
N SER A 53 -1.19 6.20 -11.89
CA SER A 53 -0.71 6.74 -13.15
C SER A 53 -1.85 6.81 -14.17
N PRO A 54 -1.81 7.75 -15.13
CA PRO A 54 -2.87 7.90 -16.14
C PRO A 54 -3.12 6.64 -16.99
N ASP A 55 -2.10 5.82 -17.20
CA ASP A 55 -2.16 4.54 -17.90
C ASP A 55 -2.61 3.35 -17.02
N GLY A 56 -2.83 3.59 -15.73
CA GLY A 56 -3.26 2.59 -14.74
C GLY A 56 -2.21 1.52 -14.39
N GLN A 57 -0.97 1.66 -14.87
CA GLN A 57 0.09 0.66 -14.66
C GLN A 57 0.80 0.78 -13.31
N VAL A 58 0.70 1.94 -12.66
CA VAL A 58 1.42 2.23 -11.42
C VAL A 58 0.48 2.91 -10.42
N LEU A 59 0.60 2.53 -9.15
CA LEU A 59 0.02 3.24 -8.02
C LEU A 59 1.15 3.87 -7.19
N ALA A 60 1.17 5.20 -7.12
CA ALA A 60 2.06 5.95 -6.25
C ALA A 60 1.38 6.28 -4.92
N PHE A 61 2.14 6.31 -3.83
CA PHE A 61 1.66 6.77 -2.52
C PHE A 61 2.82 7.27 -1.65
N THR A 62 2.51 8.07 -0.64
CA THR A 62 3.49 8.49 0.37
C THR A 62 3.53 7.47 1.50
N GLY A 63 4.72 6.99 1.86
CA GLY A 63 4.94 6.05 2.96
C GLY A 63 5.89 6.65 3.99
N ARG A 64 5.42 6.77 5.23
CA ARG A 64 6.25 7.18 6.38
C ARG A 64 6.50 6.00 7.29
N ARG A 65 7.76 5.78 7.69
CA ARG A 65 8.10 4.73 8.67
C ARG A 65 7.36 4.96 9.98
N ARG A 66 6.89 3.87 10.56
CA ARG A 66 6.17 3.91 11.83
C ARG A 66 7.14 4.33 12.95
N GLY A 67 6.76 5.36 13.70
CA GLY A 67 7.57 5.86 14.81
C GLY A 67 8.61 6.91 14.43
N ALA A 68 8.73 7.26 13.14
CA ALA A 68 9.45 8.47 12.74
C ALA A 68 8.81 9.68 13.43
N ALA A 69 9.61 10.46 14.16
CA ALA A 69 9.18 11.65 14.85
C ALA A 69 8.66 12.66 13.82
N ALA A 70 7.66 13.48 14.19
CA ALA A 70 7.13 14.52 13.30
C ALA A 70 8.22 15.45 12.75
N SER A 71 9.29 15.63 13.53
CA SER A 71 10.50 16.43 13.28
C SER A 71 11.58 15.74 12.45
N ASP A 72 11.42 14.46 12.08
CA ASP A 72 12.35 13.84 11.15
C ASP A 72 12.15 14.52 9.78
N ASP A 73 13.11 15.35 9.38
CA ASP A 73 13.17 16.03 8.07
C ASP A 73 13.15 15.05 6.88
N GLU A 74 13.27 13.74 7.17
CA GLU A 74 12.91 12.67 6.26
C GLU A 74 11.37 12.56 6.15
N GLY A 75 10.79 13.58 5.51
CA GLY A 75 9.41 13.54 5.02
C GLY A 75 9.16 12.24 4.26
N GLY A 76 7.97 11.65 4.43
CA GLY A 76 7.69 10.30 3.93
C GLY A 76 8.11 10.08 2.47
N SER A 77 8.67 8.90 2.17
CA SER A 77 9.14 8.58 0.82
C SER A 77 7.96 8.34 -0.12
N ILE A 78 8.14 8.64 -1.41
CA ILE A 78 7.20 8.22 -2.45
C ILE A 78 7.50 6.78 -2.86
N TRP A 79 6.49 5.94 -2.77
CA TRP A 79 6.53 4.53 -3.14
C TRP A 79 5.72 4.30 -4.41
N PHE A 80 6.18 3.37 -5.25
CA PHE A 80 5.49 2.95 -6.47
C PHE A 80 5.19 1.46 -6.43
N LEU A 81 3.96 1.09 -6.75
CA LEU A 81 3.51 -0.29 -6.90
C LEU A 81 3.08 -0.52 -8.34
N ARG A 82 3.57 -1.59 -8.97
CA ARG A 82 3.08 -1.99 -10.28
C ARG A 82 1.72 -2.67 -10.16
N ALA A 83 0.83 -2.32 -11.07
CA ALA A 83 -0.54 -2.75 -11.04
C ALA A 83 -0.72 -4.24 -11.34
N ASP A 84 0.12 -4.82 -12.19
CA ASP A 84 0.13 -6.26 -12.50
C ASP A 84 0.33 -7.14 -11.25
N ARG A 85 1.18 -6.70 -10.31
CA ARG A 85 1.40 -7.39 -9.03
C ARG A 85 0.26 -7.21 -8.03
N LEU A 86 -0.67 -6.28 -8.30
CA LEU A 86 -1.84 -6.07 -7.44
C LEU A 86 -2.95 -7.07 -7.73
N ASP A 87 -2.87 -7.78 -8.86
CA ASP A 87 -3.85 -8.81 -9.24
C ASP A 87 -3.39 -10.22 -8.80
N GLU A 88 -2.12 -10.36 -8.38
CA GLU A 88 -1.60 -11.61 -7.83
C GLU A 88 -2.20 -11.92 -6.45
N PRO A 89 -2.61 -13.18 -6.19
CA PRO A 89 -3.03 -13.61 -4.87
C PRO A 89 -1.87 -13.47 -3.87
N ALA A 90 -2.18 -12.99 -2.66
CA ALA A 90 -1.20 -12.69 -1.61
C ALA A 90 -0.22 -13.84 -1.32
N SER A 91 -0.62 -15.09 -1.59
CA SER A 91 0.17 -16.30 -1.40
C SER A 91 1.46 -16.38 -2.23
N ARG A 92 1.65 -15.55 -3.28
CA ARG A 92 2.87 -15.55 -4.12
C ARG A 92 3.89 -14.45 -3.81
N LEU A 93 3.62 -13.55 -2.86
CA LEU A 93 4.52 -12.43 -2.53
C LEU A 93 5.62 -12.77 -1.52
N SER A 94 5.73 -14.03 -1.07
CA SER A 94 6.79 -14.50 -0.16
C SER A 94 7.77 -15.42 -0.89
N THR A 95 8.60 -14.87 -1.76
CA THR A 95 9.90 -15.48 -2.05
C THR A 95 10.96 -14.47 -1.67
N ARG A 96 11.55 -14.68 -0.50
CA ARG A 96 12.80 -14.04 -0.08
C ARG A 96 13.81 -14.18 -1.24
N PRO A 97 14.54 -13.12 -1.62
CA PRO A 97 15.71 -13.32 -2.47
C PRO A 97 16.71 -14.15 -1.67
N THR A 98 16.89 -15.41 -2.04
CA THR A 98 18.02 -16.21 -1.59
C THR A 98 19.26 -15.54 -2.17
N ARG A 99 20.02 -14.83 -1.34
CA ARG A 99 21.36 -14.37 -1.72
C ARG A 99 22.22 -15.62 -1.87
N SER A 100 22.56 -15.99 -3.10
CA SER A 100 23.49 -17.09 -3.36
C SER A 100 24.91 -16.53 -3.47
N ALA A 101 25.78 -17.11 -2.64
CA ALA A 101 27.25 -17.16 -2.64
C ALA A 101 28.03 -15.91 -3.04
#